data_AF-A0A2E3JRE3-F1
#
_entry.id   AF-A0A2E3JRE3-F1
#
_cell.length_a   1.000
_cell.length_b   1.000
_cell.length_c   1.000
_cell.angle_alpha   90.00
_cell.angle_beta   90.00
_cell.angle_gamma   90.00
#
_symmetry.space_group_name_H-M   'P 1'
#
loop_
_entity.id
_entity.type
_entity.pdbx_description
1 polymer ?
#
loop_
_entity_poly.entity_id
_entity_poly.type
_entity_poly.pdbx_seq_one_letter_code
_entity_poly.pdbx_strand_id
1 'polypeptide(L)'
;MNEIAKYLDDITRRNNAIGKGFCVLKWWHLEMHLGTGNYHSCFHCPQQNLKLDEDMHNTLHKMQQRKTMLEGGRPDECSYCWKAEDSGAVSPRTTLSSIYTHMEEDIIETTAKLDWDDYVYPKYLEMSFSNTCQMKCSYCAPSLSSTLLQEIKKEGVYPLSDPENRGQYELNGTEELYKDDDNPLLDKFWDWFDEARKHLDTLRITGGEPLLHKSTFEMMDRLRGESINFHVNSNLSVSNRRVTEACNLLPAKSKIYASVDTFGQQAEWIRHGLNWDLFDQNVLTVINHKIPLSFMTTFCLLSIPRFKDFLYYVIQLKDIGDVLIDTPFMTNPPHLSCLIMDDDMRETLEDSYQFMSYNKEFNHAEVVKFERLLKWVDANRFTGERLNSHRKDFKTFVDEHDKRRGTDWHKAFPELTYFYELCDV
;
A
#
# COMPACT_ATOMS: atom_id res chain seq x y z
N MET A 1 -29.08 3.20 -11.73
CA MET A 1 -27.97 3.39 -10.78
C MET A 1 -27.58 2.02 -10.24
N ASN A 2 -26.30 1.62 -10.40
CA ASN A 2 -25.75 0.34 -9.89
C ASN A 2 -26.02 0.20 -8.37
N GLU A 3 -26.23 -1.00 -7.85
CA GLU A 3 -26.46 -1.26 -6.41
C GLU A 3 -25.34 -0.68 -5.54
N ILE A 4 -24.08 -0.83 -5.96
CA ILE A 4 -22.93 -0.21 -5.29
C ILE A 4 -23.07 1.32 -5.25
N ALA A 5 -23.47 1.93 -6.37
CA ALA A 5 -23.65 3.38 -6.43
C ALA A 5 -24.78 3.85 -5.51
N LYS A 6 -25.88 3.10 -5.41
CA LYS A 6 -26.96 3.37 -4.45
C LYS A 6 -26.48 3.24 -3.01
N TYR A 7 -25.66 2.23 -2.72
CA TYR A 7 -25.11 2.00 -1.39
C TYR A 7 -24.16 3.13 -0.95
N LEU A 8 -23.27 3.57 -1.85
CA LEU A 8 -22.39 4.69 -1.58
C LEU A 8 -23.16 6.02 -1.43
N ASP A 9 -24.20 6.24 -2.25
CA ASP A 9 -25.10 7.39 -2.11
C ASP A 9 -25.82 7.40 -0.75
N ASP A 10 -26.27 6.23 -0.29
CA ASP A 10 -26.87 6.07 1.05
C ASP A 10 -25.89 6.48 2.16
N ILE A 11 -24.65 5.98 2.10
CA ILE A 11 -23.59 6.35 3.05
C ILE A 11 -23.31 7.85 3.01
N THR A 12 -23.20 8.45 1.82
CA THR A 12 -23.00 9.89 1.67
C THR A 12 -24.15 10.68 2.32
N ARG A 13 -25.40 10.27 2.08
CA ARG A 13 -26.59 10.89 2.67
C ARG A 13 -26.59 10.80 4.19
N ARG A 14 -26.27 9.62 4.75
CA ARG A 14 -26.21 9.38 6.20
C ARG A 14 -25.13 10.23 6.88
N ASN A 15 -23.92 10.28 6.30
CA ASN A 15 -22.87 11.17 6.80
C ASN A 15 -23.30 12.64 6.77
N ASN A 16 -23.87 13.10 5.63
CA ASN A 16 -24.30 14.49 5.47
C ASN A 16 -25.48 14.88 6.36
N ALA A 17 -26.29 13.92 6.81
CA ALA A 17 -27.38 14.15 7.76
C ALA A 17 -26.86 14.53 9.15
N ILE A 18 -25.66 14.05 9.54
CA ILE A 18 -24.98 14.46 10.76
C ILE A 18 -24.28 15.81 10.54
N GLY A 19 -23.49 15.92 9.47
CA GLY A 19 -22.78 17.14 9.13
C GLY A 19 -22.04 17.02 7.80
N LYS A 20 -21.87 18.13 7.08
CA LYS A 20 -21.22 18.12 5.75
C LYS A 20 -19.76 17.66 5.78
N GLY A 21 -19.13 17.65 6.95
CA GLY A 21 -17.78 17.12 7.14
C GLY A 21 -17.69 15.80 7.91
N PHE A 22 -18.81 15.22 8.36
CA PHE A 22 -18.79 14.03 9.20
C PHE A 22 -18.16 12.82 8.50
N CYS A 23 -17.32 12.08 9.23
CA CYS A 23 -16.64 10.89 8.75
C CYS A 23 -16.24 9.98 9.92
N VAL A 24 -16.73 8.73 9.91
CA VAL A 24 -16.48 7.75 10.97
C VAL A 24 -15.00 7.36 11.12
N LEU A 25 -14.17 7.55 10.09
CA LEU A 25 -12.74 7.21 10.13
C LEU A 25 -11.98 7.97 11.23
N LYS A 26 -12.42 9.18 11.63
CA LYS A 26 -11.76 9.94 12.72
C LYS A 26 -11.90 9.28 14.09
N TRP A 27 -12.87 8.37 14.24
CA TRP A 27 -13.08 7.58 15.45
C TRP A 27 -12.54 6.17 15.30
N TRP A 28 -12.71 5.52 14.14
CA TRP A 28 -12.51 4.06 14.05
C TRP A 28 -11.33 3.62 13.19
N HIS A 29 -10.58 4.55 12.60
CA HIS A 29 -9.41 4.24 11.80
C HIS A 29 -8.14 4.80 12.44
N LEU A 30 -7.10 3.99 12.48
CA LEU A 30 -5.76 4.41 12.85
C LEU A 30 -4.75 3.79 11.89
N GLU A 31 -3.96 4.64 11.26
CA GLU A 31 -2.79 4.22 10.50
C GLU A 31 -1.54 4.83 11.15
N MET A 32 -0.55 3.99 11.50
CA MET A 32 0.65 4.43 12.21
C MET A 32 1.95 3.78 11.71
N HIS A 33 3.02 4.54 11.73
CA HIS A 33 4.35 4.12 11.33
C HIS A 33 5.32 4.37 12.48
N LEU A 34 5.48 3.39 13.37
CA LEU A 34 6.25 3.54 14.61
C LEU A 34 7.72 3.88 14.36
N GLY A 35 8.31 3.45 13.24
CA GLY A 35 9.68 3.83 12.86
C GLY A 35 9.84 5.33 12.57
N THR A 36 8.80 5.98 12.03
CA THR A 36 8.79 7.44 11.78
C THR A 36 8.17 8.22 12.92
N GLY A 37 7.39 7.57 13.78
CA GLY A 37 6.49 8.24 14.72
C GLY A 37 5.25 8.88 14.09
N ASN A 38 4.99 8.65 12.79
CA ASN A 38 3.84 9.23 12.11
C ASN A 38 2.55 8.46 12.36
N TYR A 39 1.44 9.19 12.42
CA TYR A 39 0.09 8.64 12.44
C TYR A 39 -0.87 9.49 11.61
N HIS A 40 -2.00 8.88 11.24
CA HIS A 40 -3.12 9.56 10.58
C HIS A 40 -4.41 8.72 10.73
N SER A 41 -5.56 9.34 10.45
CA SER A 41 -6.86 8.64 10.49
C SER A 41 -7.31 8.12 9.12
N CYS A 42 -6.59 8.43 8.06
CA CYS A 42 -6.88 8.04 6.68
C CYS A 42 -5.68 8.42 5.83
N PHE A 43 -5.32 7.58 4.85
CA PHE A 43 -4.24 7.82 3.90
C PHE A 43 -4.31 9.18 3.15
N HIS A 44 -5.49 9.78 2.99
CA HIS A 44 -5.64 11.10 2.37
C HIS A 44 -5.47 12.29 3.34
N CYS A 45 -5.29 12.03 4.63
CA CYS A 45 -4.98 13.05 5.62
C CYS A 45 -3.45 13.23 5.71
N PRO A 46 -2.94 14.46 5.90
CA PRO A 46 -1.54 14.69 6.21
C PRO A 46 -1.12 13.88 7.45
N GLN A 47 0.02 13.20 7.35
CA GLN A 47 0.63 12.52 8.49
C GLN A 47 0.98 13.53 9.59
N GLN A 48 0.77 13.12 10.83
CA GLN A 48 1.12 13.87 12.03
C GLN A 48 2.20 13.12 12.81
N ASN A 49 3.15 13.84 13.40
CA ASN A 49 4.11 13.24 14.33
C ASN A 49 3.44 12.99 15.68
N LEU A 50 3.46 11.75 16.17
CA LEU A 50 2.98 11.38 17.48
C LEU A 50 4.00 11.78 18.55
N LYS A 51 3.59 12.59 19.52
CA LYS A 51 4.47 12.91 20.65
C LYS A 51 4.38 11.82 21.72
N LEU A 52 5.45 11.68 22.51
CA LEU A 52 5.53 10.65 23.55
C LEU A 52 4.48 10.82 24.66
N ASP A 53 4.05 12.05 24.93
CA ASP A 53 3.04 12.39 25.94
C ASP A 53 1.58 12.32 25.43
N GLU A 54 1.35 12.14 24.13
CA GLU A 54 0.01 12.06 23.55
C GLU A 54 -0.60 10.63 23.61
N ASP A 55 -1.91 10.45 23.49
CA ASP A 55 -2.49 9.12 23.31
C ASP A 55 -2.21 8.56 21.89
N MET A 56 -2.13 7.24 21.71
CA MET A 56 -1.89 6.61 20.40
C MET A 56 -2.99 6.92 19.35
N HIS A 57 -4.24 7.13 19.79
CA HIS A 57 -5.38 7.33 18.90
C HIS A 57 -6.18 8.60 19.20
N ASN A 58 -6.27 8.99 20.46
CA ASN A 58 -7.06 10.11 20.97
C ASN A 58 -6.16 11.34 21.23
N THR A 59 -5.37 11.73 20.23
CA THR A 59 -4.60 12.97 20.29
C THR A 59 -5.51 14.19 20.31
N LEU A 60 -5.06 15.28 20.94
CA LEU A 60 -5.82 16.54 20.95
C LEU A 60 -6.11 17.02 19.53
N HIS A 61 -5.15 16.87 18.61
CA HIS A 61 -5.34 17.16 17.20
C HIS A 61 -6.54 16.39 16.63
N LYS A 62 -6.57 15.05 16.75
CA LYS A 62 -7.67 14.22 16.23
C LYS A 62 -9.02 14.58 16.87
N MET A 63 -9.06 14.78 18.18
CA MET A 63 -10.29 15.16 18.89
C MET A 63 -10.82 16.52 18.40
N GLN A 64 -9.95 17.47 18.11
CA GLN A 64 -10.37 18.76 17.56
C GLN A 64 -11.00 18.63 16.16
N GLN A 65 -10.58 17.65 15.37
CA GLN A 65 -11.22 17.34 14.08
C GLN A 65 -12.57 16.66 14.25
N ARG A 66 -12.70 15.75 15.22
CA ARG A 66 -13.98 15.17 15.63
C ARG A 66 -14.99 16.26 16.01
N LYS A 67 -14.55 17.23 16.82
CA LYS A 67 -15.35 18.40 17.20
C LYS A 67 -15.83 19.19 15.99
N THR A 68 -14.90 19.55 15.11
CA THR A 68 -15.22 20.28 13.87
C THR A 68 -16.26 19.53 13.04
N MET A 69 -16.14 18.20 12.91
CA MET A 69 -17.08 17.36 12.18
C MET A 69 -18.48 17.30 12.83
N LEU A 70 -18.56 17.15 14.15
CA LEU A 70 -19.81 17.12 14.90
C LEU A 70 -20.53 18.48 14.94
N GLU A 71 -19.78 19.58 14.89
CA GLU A 71 -20.32 20.93 14.73
C GLU A 71 -20.75 21.26 13.28
N GLY A 72 -20.67 20.28 12.36
CA GLY A 72 -21.08 20.39 10.96
C GLY A 72 -20.02 20.99 10.02
N GLY A 73 -18.84 21.33 10.54
CA GLY A 73 -17.70 21.85 9.79
C GLY A 73 -16.96 20.77 8.98
N ARG A 74 -16.14 21.22 8.03
CA ARG A 74 -15.28 20.38 7.18
C ARG A 74 -13.81 20.61 7.59
N PRO A 75 -13.16 19.66 8.28
CA PRO A 75 -11.73 19.79 8.63
C PRO A 75 -10.82 20.01 7.43
N ASP A 76 -9.92 21.00 7.49
CA ASP A 76 -9.01 21.35 6.39
C ASP A 76 -8.10 20.19 5.97
N GLU A 77 -7.67 19.37 6.92
CA GLU A 77 -6.86 18.18 6.67
C GLU A 77 -7.56 17.11 5.82
N CYS A 78 -8.89 17.19 5.67
CA CYS A 78 -9.69 16.30 4.83
C CYS A 78 -10.00 16.91 3.45
N SER A 79 -9.30 17.98 3.05
CA SER A 79 -9.55 18.74 1.81
C SER A 79 -9.61 17.91 0.53
N TYR A 80 -8.92 16.76 0.46
CA TYR A 80 -9.04 15.84 -0.67
C TYR A 80 -10.50 15.39 -0.89
N CYS A 81 -11.21 15.03 0.19
CA CYS A 81 -12.60 14.61 0.11
C CYS A 81 -13.52 15.78 -0.27
N TRP A 82 -13.26 16.98 0.25
CA TRP A 82 -14.04 18.17 -0.08
C TRP A 82 -13.90 18.54 -1.55
N LYS A 83 -12.68 18.53 -2.10
CA LYS A 83 -12.43 18.77 -3.52
C LYS A 83 -13.17 17.76 -4.41
N ALA A 84 -13.15 16.48 -4.04
CA ALA A 84 -13.88 15.44 -4.77
C ALA A 84 -15.40 15.69 -4.75
N GLU A 85 -15.98 15.92 -3.57
CA GLU A 85 -17.43 16.13 -3.40
C GLU A 85 -17.93 17.43 -4.01
N ASP A 86 -17.20 18.52 -3.86
CA ASP A 86 -17.56 19.82 -4.43
C ASP A 86 -17.48 19.81 -5.97
N SER A 87 -16.77 18.82 -6.52
CA SER A 87 -16.72 18.51 -7.96
C SER A 87 -17.75 17.46 -8.39
N GLY A 88 -18.63 17.01 -7.50
CA GLY A 88 -19.69 16.02 -7.75
C GLY A 88 -19.24 14.56 -7.77
N ALA A 89 -18.01 14.25 -7.33
CA ALA A 89 -17.49 12.89 -7.26
C ALA A 89 -17.72 12.25 -5.88
N VAL A 90 -17.76 10.91 -5.84
CA VAL A 90 -17.75 10.15 -4.57
C VAL A 90 -16.35 10.22 -3.96
N SER A 91 -16.26 10.71 -2.73
CA SER A 91 -14.98 10.88 -2.03
C SER A 91 -14.53 9.62 -1.27
N PRO A 92 -13.23 9.54 -0.91
CA PRO A 92 -12.71 8.50 -0.04
C PRO A 92 -13.42 8.37 1.30
N ARG A 93 -13.94 9.45 1.89
CA ARG A 93 -14.69 9.32 3.16
C ARG A 93 -15.92 8.42 3.00
N THR A 94 -16.58 8.47 1.85
CA THR A 94 -17.75 7.62 1.57
C THR A 94 -17.32 6.19 1.28
N THR A 95 -16.35 6.00 0.37
CA THR A 95 -15.91 4.65 0.00
C THR A 95 -15.27 3.91 1.17
N LEU A 96 -14.52 4.59 2.03
CA LEU A 96 -13.91 3.96 3.21
C LEU A 96 -14.91 3.81 4.37
N SER A 97 -15.92 4.66 4.49
CA SER A 97 -17.01 4.44 5.46
C SER A 97 -17.75 3.13 5.21
N SER A 98 -17.78 2.65 3.96
CA SER A 98 -18.40 1.35 3.62
C SER A 98 -17.80 0.18 4.41
N ILE A 99 -16.50 0.21 4.68
CA ILE A 99 -15.79 -0.81 5.48
C ILE A 99 -16.45 -0.92 6.87
N TYR A 100 -16.74 0.23 7.48
CA TYR A 100 -17.32 0.31 8.81
C TYR A 100 -18.80 -0.06 8.83
N THR A 101 -19.58 0.36 7.83
CA THR A 101 -20.99 -0.03 7.73
C THR A 101 -21.18 -1.51 7.42
N HIS A 102 -20.15 -2.19 6.90
CA HIS A 102 -20.12 -3.65 6.82
C HIS A 102 -19.77 -4.33 8.15
N MET A 103 -19.01 -3.67 9.02
CA MET A 103 -18.75 -4.15 10.39
C MET A 103 -19.99 -3.97 11.29
N GLU A 104 -20.63 -2.80 11.19
CA GLU A 104 -21.78 -2.40 12.01
C GLU A 104 -22.68 -1.46 11.19
N GLU A 105 -23.90 -1.91 10.88
CA GLU A 105 -24.78 -1.24 9.90
C GLU A 105 -25.08 0.22 10.29
N ASP A 106 -25.30 0.50 11.57
CA ASP A 106 -25.68 1.80 12.15
C ASP A 106 -24.48 2.60 12.71
N ILE A 107 -23.25 2.22 12.36
CA ILE A 107 -22.02 2.82 12.92
C ILE A 107 -21.95 4.34 12.73
N ILE A 108 -22.50 4.87 11.62
CA ILE A 108 -22.51 6.32 11.35
C ILE A 108 -23.31 7.04 12.45
N GLU A 109 -24.51 6.55 12.74
CA GLU A 109 -25.43 7.14 13.71
C GLU A 109 -25.00 6.86 15.15
N THR A 110 -24.41 5.71 15.45
CA THR A 110 -23.88 5.41 16.80
C THR A 110 -22.67 6.30 17.11
N THR A 111 -21.77 6.51 16.14
CA THR A 111 -20.61 7.41 16.29
C THR A 111 -21.03 8.86 16.52
N ALA A 112 -22.09 9.31 15.84
CA ALA A 112 -22.57 10.69 15.95
C ALA A 112 -23.18 11.03 17.34
N LYS A 113 -23.42 10.04 18.19
CA LYS A 113 -23.90 10.22 19.57
C LYS A 113 -22.79 10.38 20.59
N LEU A 114 -21.54 10.14 20.19
CA LEU A 114 -20.37 10.33 21.04
C LEU A 114 -20.08 11.82 21.21
N ASP A 115 -19.52 12.18 22.35
CA ASP A 115 -18.88 13.47 22.53
C ASP A 115 -17.58 13.52 21.73
N TRP A 116 -17.16 14.73 21.34
CA TRP A 116 -15.99 14.90 20.46
C TRP A 116 -14.67 14.47 21.11
N ASP A 117 -14.62 14.48 22.44
CA ASP A 117 -13.51 14.11 23.31
C ASP A 117 -13.69 12.75 24.01
N ASP A 118 -14.73 11.97 23.63
CA ASP A 118 -14.87 10.60 24.09
C ASP A 118 -13.63 9.78 23.72
N TYR A 119 -13.11 9.05 24.70
CA TYR A 119 -11.99 8.15 24.50
C TYR A 119 -12.47 6.90 23.76
N VAL A 120 -11.91 6.66 22.58
CA VAL A 120 -12.26 5.50 21.74
C VAL A 120 -11.03 4.69 21.34
N TYR A 121 -11.23 3.41 21.07
CA TYR A 121 -10.24 2.58 20.39
C TYR A 121 -10.62 2.40 18.92
N PRO A 122 -9.65 2.29 17.99
CA PRO A 122 -9.95 2.06 16.58
C PRO A 122 -10.60 0.68 16.39
N LYS A 123 -11.44 0.55 15.36
CA LYS A 123 -11.91 -0.75 14.86
C LYS A 123 -11.01 -1.29 13.74
N TYR A 124 -10.29 -0.41 13.05
CA TYR A 124 -9.33 -0.76 12.01
C TYR A 124 -7.97 -0.12 12.34
N LEU A 125 -6.94 -0.96 12.51
CA LEU A 125 -5.57 -0.53 12.72
C LEU A 125 -4.68 -1.02 11.56
N GLU A 126 -4.08 -0.10 10.82
CA GLU A 126 -2.98 -0.40 9.89
C GLU A 126 -1.68 0.15 10.46
N MET A 127 -0.62 -0.65 10.47
CA MET A 127 0.62 -0.19 11.07
C MET A 127 1.88 -0.84 10.51
N SER A 128 3.00 -0.13 10.70
CA SER A 128 4.34 -0.67 10.52
C SER A 128 5.21 -0.42 11.74
N PHE A 129 5.92 -1.45 12.21
CA PHE A 129 6.84 -1.32 13.33
C PHE A 129 8.08 -0.49 12.98
N SER A 130 8.64 -0.68 11.78
CA SER A 130 9.80 0.06 11.33
C SER A 130 9.94 0.03 9.81
N ASN A 131 11.03 0.60 9.29
CA ASN A 131 11.40 0.52 7.89
C ASN A 131 12.37 -0.64 7.59
N THR A 132 12.63 -1.55 8.55
CA THR A 132 13.57 -2.66 8.38
C THR A 132 13.14 -3.55 7.23
N CYS A 133 13.89 -3.53 6.13
CA CYS A 133 13.62 -4.29 4.91
C CYS A 133 14.94 -4.73 4.26
N GLN A 134 14.98 -5.96 3.76
CA GLN A 134 16.12 -6.53 3.06
C GLN A 134 16.19 -6.18 1.57
N MET A 135 15.15 -5.53 1.04
CA MET A 135 15.05 -5.15 -0.37
C MET A 135 15.23 -3.66 -0.59
N LYS A 136 15.47 -3.26 -1.84
CA LYS A 136 15.51 -1.86 -2.27
C LYS A 136 14.73 -1.68 -3.58
N CYS A 137 13.42 -1.94 -3.55
CA CYS A 137 12.56 -1.90 -4.75
C CYS A 137 12.66 -0.55 -5.49
N SER A 138 12.60 -0.57 -6.82
CA SER A 138 12.89 0.57 -7.69
C SER A 138 12.03 1.81 -7.42
N TYR A 139 10.76 1.61 -7.06
CA TYR A 139 9.82 2.69 -6.72
C TYR A 139 9.71 2.97 -5.21
N CYS A 140 10.49 2.29 -4.36
CA CYS A 140 10.42 2.47 -2.91
C CYS A 140 11.06 3.80 -2.49
N ALA A 141 10.86 4.20 -1.24
CA ALA A 141 11.50 5.38 -0.63
C ALA A 141 12.46 4.96 0.50
N PRO A 142 13.51 5.75 0.79
CA PRO A 142 14.41 5.50 1.92
C PRO A 142 13.67 5.35 3.26
N SER A 143 12.56 6.05 3.44
CA SER A 143 11.73 5.99 4.65
C SER A 143 11.01 4.66 4.85
N LEU A 144 10.89 3.84 3.80
CA LEU A 144 10.15 2.58 3.80
C LEU A 144 11.06 1.35 3.75
N SER A 145 12.35 1.53 3.50
CA SER A 145 13.32 0.44 3.39
C SER A 145 14.70 0.85 3.93
N SER A 146 15.12 0.20 5.00
CA SER A 146 16.45 0.40 5.59
C SER A 146 17.60 0.09 4.62
N THR A 147 17.48 -0.92 3.75
CA THR A 147 18.52 -1.24 2.76
C THR A 147 18.67 -0.15 1.70
N LEU A 148 17.55 0.37 1.16
CA LEU A 148 17.56 1.55 0.28
C LEU A 148 18.11 2.80 0.98
N LEU A 149 17.75 3.04 2.24
CA LEU A 149 18.31 4.14 3.02
C LEU A 149 19.84 4.07 3.12
N GLN A 150 20.40 2.88 3.37
CA GLN A 150 21.86 2.70 3.39
C GLN A 150 22.50 2.93 2.02
N GLU A 151 21.85 2.48 0.94
CA GLU A 151 22.32 2.76 -0.43
C GLU A 151 22.37 4.27 -0.71
N ILE A 152 21.31 5.01 -0.40
CA ILE A 152 21.27 6.47 -0.61
C ILE A 152 22.29 7.20 0.26
N LYS A 153 22.51 6.78 1.51
CA LYS A 153 23.56 7.35 2.38
C LYS A 153 24.96 7.13 1.84
N LYS A 154 25.20 5.99 1.17
CA LYS A 154 26.52 5.60 0.66
C LYS A 154 26.80 6.21 -0.72
N GLU A 155 25.86 6.10 -1.64
CA GLU A 155 26.02 6.45 -3.06
C GLU A 155 25.46 7.84 -3.41
N GLY A 156 24.69 8.45 -2.49
CA GLY A 156 23.94 9.67 -2.74
C GLY A 156 22.59 9.43 -3.41
N VAL A 157 21.77 10.49 -3.49
CA VAL A 157 20.48 10.48 -4.18
C VAL A 157 20.69 10.18 -5.67
N TYR A 158 19.71 9.56 -6.32
CA TYR A 158 19.75 9.37 -7.78
C TYR A 158 19.84 10.75 -8.49
N PRO A 159 20.70 10.90 -9.50
CA PRO A 159 20.94 12.18 -10.20
C PRO A 159 19.81 12.49 -11.21
N LEU A 160 18.56 12.41 -10.76
CA LEU A 160 17.37 12.67 -11.58
C LEU A 160 17.17 14.18 -11.73
N SER A 161 16.73 14.59 -12.91
CA SER A 161 16.57 15.99 -13.29
C SER A 161 15.25 16.59 -12.81
N ASP A 162 14.17 15.82 -12.84
CA ASP A 162 12.86 16.27 -12.36
C ASP A 162 12.77 16.21 -10.82
N PRO A 163 12.37 17.32 -10.15
CA PRO A 163 12.24 17.34 -8.70
C PRO A 163 11.24 16.34 -8.11
N GLU A 164 10.15 16.01 -8.82
CA GLU A 164 9.14 15.03 -8.37
C GLU A 164 9.75 13.61 -8.34
N ASN A 165 10.55 13.30 -9.36
CA ASN A 165 11.30 12.04 -9.41
C ASN A 165 12.40 11.96 -8.35
N ARG A 166 13.20 13.03 -8.22
CA ARG A 166 14.31 13.08 -7.27
C ARG A 166 13.82 13.02 -5.83
N GLY A 167 12.73 13.73 -5.51
CA GLY A 167 12.14 13.80 -4.18
C GLY A 167 11.75 12.44 -3.58
N GLN A 168 11.44 11.44 -4.41
CA GLN A 168 11.17 10.06 -4.00
C GLN A 168 12.35 9.42 -3.23
N TYR A 169 13.58 9.79 -3.59
CA TYR A 169 14.81 9.18 -3.06
C TYR A 169 15.58 10.10 -2.13
N GLU A 170 15.12 11.34 -1.95
CA GLU A 170 15.70 12.27 -0.98
C GLU A 170 15.40 11.81 0.45
N LEU A 171 16.32 12.12 1.37
CA LEU A 171 16.21 11.66 2.74
C LEU A 171 15.12 12.42 3.52
N ASN A 172 14.98 13.74 3.35
CA ASN A 172 13.86 14.52 3.92
C ASN A 172 13.55 14.20 5.40
N GLY A 173 14.58 14.08 6.24
CA GLY A 173 14.42 13.73 7.68
C GLY A 173 14.38 12.22 7.99
N THR A 174 14.44 11.35 6.98
CA THR A 174 14.53 9.87 7.14
C THR A 174 15.78 9.43 7.93
N GLU A 175 16.75 10.31 8.14
CA GLU A 175 17.90 10.01 9.00
C GLU A 175 17.52 9.92 10.48
N GLU A 176 16.38 10.49 10.87
CA GLU A 176 15.90 10.62 12.25
C GLU A 176 14.93 9.49 12.66
N LEU A 177 14.78 8.45 11.83
CA LEU A 177 13.92 7.31 12.15
C LEU A 177 14.35 6.61 13.44
N TYR A 178 13.35 6.18 14.21
CA TYR A 178 13.57 5.30 15.35
C TYR A 178 14.11 3.95 14.88
N LYS A 179 15.06 3.41 15.66
CA LYS A 179 15.64 2.09 15.41
C LYS A 179 14.82 1.01 16.10
N ASP A 180 14.80 -0.19 15.54
CA ASP A 180 14.01 -1.33 16.06
C ASP A 180 14.26 -1.63 17.56
N ASP A 181 15.50 -1.48 18.04
CA ASP A 181 15.89 -1.76 19.42
C ASP A 181 15.89 -0.52 20.34
N ASP A 182 15.57 0.67 19.81
CA ASP A 182 15.57 1.94 20.54
C ASP A 182 14.43 2.84 20.03
N ASN A 183 13.19 2.35 20.19
CA ASN A 183 11.99 3.06 19.81
C ASN A 183 11.08 3.27 21.03
N PRO A 184 11.04 4.47 21.63
CA PRO A 184 10.20 4.75 22.79
C PRO A 184 8.70 4.67 22.50
N LEU A 185 8.28 4.74 21.23
CA LEU A 185 6.89 4.54 20.85
C LEU A 185 6.48 3.07 20.86
N LEU A 186 7.44 2.13 20.81
CA LEU A 186 7.14 0.70 20.81
C LEU A 186 6.59 0.23 22.17
N ASP A 187 7.23 0.63 23.27
CA ASP A 187 6.78 0.27 24.62
C ASP A 187 5.39 0.86 24.89
N LYS A 188 5.22 2.14 24.58
CA LYS A 188 3.93 2.84 24.65
C LYS A 188 2.86 2.17 23.79
N PHE A 189 3.24 1.67 22.61
CA PHE A 189 2.31 0.97 21.72
C PHE A 189 1.81 -0.31 22.38
N TRP A 190 2.70 -1.12 22.97
CA TRP A 190 2.32 -2.36 23.62
C TRP A 190 1.41 -2.15 24.82
N ASP A 191 1.70 -1.14 25.65
CA ASP A 191 0.84 -0.77 26.78
C ASP A 191 -0.57 -0.37 26.32
N TRP A 192 -0.66 0.36 25.22
CA TRP A 192 -1.94 0.74 24.61
C TRP A 192 -2.65 -0.43 23.91
N PHE A 193 -1.88 -1.30 23.26
CA PHE A 193 -2.40 -2.36 22.39
C PHE A 193 -3.17 -3.45 23.14
N ASP A 194 -2.78 -3.74 24.38
CA ASP A 194 -3.42 -4.78 25.20
C ASP A 194 -4.91 -4.50 25.46
N GLU A 195 -5.29 -3.22 25.55
CA GLU A 195 -6.70 -2.82 25.57
C GLU A 195 -7.24 -2.63 24.14
N ALA A 196 -6.51 -1.95 23.26
CA ALA A 196 -6.98 -1.65 21.91
C ALA A 196 -7.40 -2.90 21.12
N ARG A 197 -6.68 -4.02 21.26
CA ARG A 197 -6.96 -5.27 20.55
C ARG A 197 -8.35 -5.86 20.84
N LYS A 198 -8.97 -5.51 21.97
CA LYS A 198 -10.32 -5.95 22.33
C LYS A 198 -11.42 -5.26 21.52
N HIS A 199 -11.09 -4.14 20.87
CA HIS A 199 -12.02 -3.29 20.11
C HIS A 199 -11.79 -3.38 18.60
N LEU A 200 -10.69 -4.03 18.17
CA LEU A 200 -10.36 -4.18 16.76
C LEU A 200 -11.24 -5.21 16.09
N ASP A 201 -11.75 -4.85 14.92
CA ASP A 201 -12.27 -5.79 13.94
C ASP A 201 -11.13 -6.24 13.00
N THR A 202 -10.34 -5.30 12.51
CA THR A 202 -9.29 -5.55 11.52
C THR A 202 -7.96 -4.94 11.96
N LEU A 203 -6.90 -5.72 11.83
CA LEU A 203 -5.53 -5.26 12.03
C LEU A 203 -4.65 -5.67 10.85
N ARG A 204 -3.96 -4.71 10.25
CA ARG A 204 -3.07 -4.91 9.11
C ARG A 204 -1.65 -4.46 9.43
N ILE A 205 -0.70 -5.38 9.30
CA ILE A 205 0.73 -5.08 9.42
C ILE A 205 1.35 -4.90 8.04
N THR A 206 2.11 -3.83 7.89
CA THR A 206 2.87 -3.44 6.70
C THR A 206 4.25 -2.90 7.10
N GLY A 207 4.98 -2.31 6.14
CA GLY A 207 6.14 -1.43 6.31
C GLY A 207 7.41 -2.08 6.85
N GLY A 208 8.54 -1.61 6.30
CA GLY A 208 9.69 -2.48 6.13
C GLY A 208 9.25 -3.80 5.46
N GLU A 209 9.91 -4.89 5.84
CA GLU A 209 9.39 -6.25 5.68
C GLU A 209 8.94 -6.76 7.05
N PRO A 210 7.62 -6.87 7.29
CA PRO A 210 7.08 -7.27 8.59
C PRO A 210 7.66 -8.56 9.15
N LEU A 211 7.95 -9.54 8.29
CA LEU A 211 8.46 -10.82 8.74
C LEU A 211 9.92 -10.75 9.22
N LEU A 212 10.64 -9.64 9.03
CA LEU A 212 11.94 -9.42 9.67
C LEU A 212 11.83 -8.91 11.11
N HIS A 213 10.72 -8.27 11.48
CA HIS A 213 10.59 -7.59 12.77
C HIS A 213 10.04 -8.50 13.87
N LYS A 214 10.72 -8.56 15.02
CA LYS A 214 10.35 -9.44 16.15
C LYS A 214 8.93 -9.16 16.69
N SER A 215 8.54 -7.89 16.75
CA SER A 215 7.22 -7.47 17.25
C SER A 215 6.06 -7.95 16.38
N THR A 216 6.30 -8.26 15.10
CA THR A 216 5.28 -8.88 14.23
C THR A 216 4.91 -10.28 14.73
N PHE A 217 5.90 -11.08 15.13
CA PHE A 217 5.67 -12.44 15.65
C PHE A 217 5.05 -12.40 17.05
N GLU A 218 5.48 -11.46 17.89
CA GLU A 218 4.86 -11.21 19.19
C GLU A 218 3.38 -10.81 19.04
N MET A 219 3.06 -9.96 18.06
CA MET A 219 1.69 -9.58 17.78
C MET A 219 0.85 -10.77 17.32
N MET A 220 1.36 -11.59 16.39
CA MET A 220 0.69 -12.82 15.96
C MET A 220 0.38 -13.73 17.16
N ASP A 221 1.36 -13.88 18.07
CA ASP A 221 1.20 -14.67 19.29
C ASP A 221 0.10 -14.12 20.21
N ARG A 222 0.13 -12.82 20.52
CA ARG A 222 -0.89 -12.15 21.37
C ARG A 222 -2.30 -12.19 20.78
N LEU A 223 -2.41 -12.31 19.46
CA LEU A 223 -3.69 -12.38 18.75
C LEU A 223 -4.17 -13.83 18.53
N ARG A 224 -3.45 -14.83 19.00
CA ARG A 224 -3.89 -16.23 18.89
C ARG A 224 -5.21 -16.45 19.64
N GLY A 225 -6.18 -16.99 18.92
CA GLY A 225 -7.52 -17.25 19.45
C GLY A 225 -8.47 -16.05 19.43
N GLU A 226 -7.99 -14.85 19.08
CA GLU A 226 -8.83 -13.67 18.91
C GLU A 226 -9.61 -13.74 17.58
N SER A 227 -10.77 -13.09 17.53
CA SER A 227 -11.64 -13.06 16.35
C SER A 227 -11.33 -11.94 15.34
N ILE A 228 -10.13 -11.36 15.42
CA ILE A 228 -9.67 -10.21 14.62
C ILE A 228 -9.27 -10.66 13.20
N ASN A 229 -9.66 -9.89 12.19
CA ASN A 229 -9.14 -10.03 10.84
C ASN A 229 -7.69 -9.54 10.79
N PHE A 230 -6.71 -10.44 10.78
CA PHE A 230 -5.29 -10.10 10.88
C PHE A 230 -4.58 -10.25 9.53
N HIS A 231 -4.10 -9.15 8.97
CA HIS A 231 -3.55 -9.10 7.62
C HIS A 231 -2.08 -8.72 7.63
N VAL A 232 -1.26 -9.36 6.78
CA VAL A 232 0.18 -9.06 6.68
C VAL A 232 0.54 -8.77 5.24
N ASN A 233 1.11 -7.59 4.98
CA ASN A 233 1.74 -7.27 3.70
C ASN A 233 3.22 -7.68 3.76
N SER A 234 3.64 -8.60 2.91
CA SER A 234 5.02 -9.09 2.89
C SER A 234 5.53 -9.20 1.46
N ASN A 235 6.82 -8.97 1.27
CA ASN A 235 7.53 -9.30 0.04
C ASN A 235 7.77 -10.82 -0.13
N LEU A 236 7.46 -11.62 0.90
CA LEU A 236 7.63 -13.08 0.95
C LEU A 236 9.01 -13.58 0.48
N SER A 237 10.05 -12.75 0.53
CA SER A 237 11.42 -13.11 0.13
C SER A 237 12.34 -13.14 1.34
N VAL A 238 11.80 -13.55 2.49
CA VAL A 238 12.57 -13.91 3.68
C VAL A 238 12.79 -15.42 3.71
N SER A 239 13.59 -15.92 4.66
CA SER A 239 13.83 -17.36 4.73
C SER A 239 12.54 -18.16 4.91
N ASN A 240 12.45 -19.32 4.24
CA ASN A 240 11.26 -20.16 4.30
C ASN A 240 10.91 -20.60 5.74
N ARG A 241 11.92 -20.78 6.61
CA ARG A 241 11.73 -21.04 8.05
C ARG A 241 10.88 -19.96 8.71
N ARG A 242 11.15 -18.69 8.39
CA ARG A 242 10.48 -17.51 8.97
C ARG A 242 9.06 -17.34 8.42
N VAL A 243 8.85 -17.64 7.14
CA VAL A 243 7.49 -17.71 6.55
C VAL A 243 6.69 -18.85 7.19
N THR A 244 7.28 -20.03 7.36
CA THR A 244 6.64 -21.17 8.02
C THR A 244 6.29 -20.84 9.47
N GLU A 245 7.21 -20.19 10.20
CA GLU A 245 6.97 -19.72 11.57
C GLU A 245 5.78 -18.75 11.62
N ALA A 246 5.73 -17.76 10.72
CA ALA A 246 4.60 -16.85 10.63
C ALA A 246 3.28 -17.59 10.34
N CYS A 247 3.27 -18.52 9.37
CA CYS A 247 2.09 -19.31 9.03
C CYS A 247 1.54 -20.11 10.22
N ASN A 248 2.41 -20.59 11.11
CA ASN A 248 2.01 -21.32 12.32
C ASN A 248 1.49 -20.42 13.45
N LEU A 249 1.84 -19.13 13.43
CA LEU A 249 1.43 -18.16 14.47
C LEU A 249 0.20 -17.35 14.06
N LEU A 250 -0.07 -17.22 12.76
CA LEU A 250 -1.15 -16.38 12.25
C LEU A 250 -2.51 -16.76 12.85
N PRO A 251 -3.32 -15.76 13.28
CA PRO A 251 -4.70 -15.97 13.69
C PRO A 251 -5.56 -16.65 12.62
N ALA A 252 -6.70 -17.23 13.01
CA ALA A 252 -7.55 -18.00 12.10
C ALA A 252 -8.12 -17.17 10.93
N LYS A 253 -8.42 -15.89 11.16
CA LYS A 253 -8.92 -14.96 10.12
C LYS A 253 -7.79 -14.16 9.49
N SER A 254 -6.71 -14.84 9.12
CA SER A 254 -5.56 -14.19 8.52
C SER A 254 -5.51 -14.23 7.01
N LYS A 255 -4.89 -13.21 6.42
CA LYS A 255 -4.62 -13.12 4.98
C LYS A 255 -3.25 -12.51 4.76
N ILE A 256 -2.51 -13.08 3.82
CA ILE A 256 -1.21 -12.54 3.39
C ILE A 256 -1.40 -11.78 2.09
N TYR A 257 -0.88 -10.56 2.04
CA TYR A 257 -0.75 -9.77 0.83
C TYR A 257 0.70 -9.84 0.34
N ALA A 258 0.95 -10.61 -0.71
CA ALA A 258 2.27 -10.81 -1.28
C ALA A 258 2.61 -9.73 -2.30
N SER A 259 3.73 -9.04 -2.08
CA SER A 259 4.15 -7.93 -2.91
C SER A 259 5.06 -8.40 -4.04
N VAL A 260 4.55 -8.44 -5.27
CA VAL A 260 5.29 -8.80 -6.49
C VAL A 260 4.65 -8.11 -7.70
N ASP A 261 5.47 -7.66 -8.66
CA ASP A 261 5.01 -6.71 -9.68
C ASP A 261 4.96 -7.29 -11.10
N THR A 262 5.62 -8.43 -11.33
CA THR A 262 5.71 -9.14 -12.61
C THR A 262 6.30 -10.54 -12.38
N PHE A 263 6.78 -11.22 -13.41
CA PHE A 263 7.27 -12.58 -13.36
C PHE A 263 8.81 -12.70 -13.48
N GLY A 264 9.41 -13.62 -12.72
CA GLY A 264 10.79 -14.06 -12.88
C GLY A 264 11.85 -12.97 -12.67
N GLN A 265 12.88 -12.96 -13.53
CA GLN A 265 14.02 -12.06 -13.44
C GLN A 265 13.64 -10.56 -13.46
N GLN A 266 12.53 -10.20 -14.11
CA GLN A 266 12.05 -8.82 -14.10
C GLN A 266 11.55 -8.40 -12.72
N ALA A 267 10.88 -9.30 -12.00
CA ALA A 267 10.48 -9.06 -10.62
C ALA A 267 11.71 -8.90 -9.72
N GLU A 268 12.76 -9.68 -9.95
CA GLU A 268 14.04 -9.55 -9.24
C GLU A 268 14.74 -8.21 -9.51
N TRP A 269 14.68 -7.71 -10.74
CA TRP A 269 15.23 -6.39 -11.09
C TRP A 269 14.43 -5.26 -10.43
N ILE A 270 13.09 -5.28 -10.55
CA ILE A 270 12.20 -4.26 -9.95
C ILE A 270 12.33 -4.27 -8.42
N ARG A 271 12.32 -5.45 -7.82
CA ARG A 271 12.40 -5.65 -6.36
C ARG A 271 13.78 -6.17 -6.00
N HIS A 272 14.82 -5.37 -6.25
CA HIS A 272 16.19 -5.79 -5.97
C HIS A 272 16.34 -6.32 -4.53
N GLY A 273 16.78 -7.59 -4.43
CA GLY A 273 16.79 -8.40 -3.20
C GLY A 273 15.76 -9.54 -3.20
N LEU A 274 14.79 -9.54 -4.12
CA LEU A 274 13.91 -10.67 -4.41
C LEU A 274 14.69 -11.79 -5.09
N ASN A 275 14.42 -13.02 -4.67
CA ASN A 275 14.85 -14.23 -5.33
C ASN A 275 13.59 -15.00 -5.72
N TRP A 276 13.39 -15.24 -7.01
CA TRP A 276 12.13 -15.76 -7.53
C TRP A 276 11.80 -17.15 -6.99
N ASP A 277 12.80 -18.03 -6.95
CA ASP A 277 12.61 -19.41 -6.49
C ASP A 277 12.23 -19.47 -5.00
N LEU A 278 12.87 -18.65 -4.16
CA LEU A 278 12.52 -18.53 -2.74
C LEU A 278 11.13 -17.91 -2.56
N PHE A 279 10.79 -16.89 -3.35
CA PHE A 279 9.47 -16.28 -3.33
C PHE A 279 8.39 -17.30 -3.68
N ASP A 280 8.57 -18.06 -4.76
CA ASP A 280 7.65 -19.13 -5.17
C ASP A 280 7.51 -20.21 -4.09
N GLN A 281 8.64 -20.67 -3.52
CA GLN A 281 8.64 -21.61 -2.41
C GLN A 281 7.83 -21.08 -1.21
N ASN A 282 7.95 -19.79 -0.90
CA ASN A 282 7.23 -19.17 0.20
C ASN A 282 5.74 -18.98 -0.11
N VAL A 283 5.38 -18.63 -1.34
CA VAL A 283 3.98 -18.60 -1.80
C VAL A 283 3.33 -19.97 -1.63
N LEU A 284 3.99 -21.04 -2.09
CA LEU A 284 3.51 -22.41 -1.91
C LEU A 284 3.41 -22.80 -0.43
N THR A 285 4.33 -22.33 0.41
CA THR A 285 4.27 -22.53 1.86
C THR A 285 3.00 -21.93 2.45
N VAL A 286 2.66 -20.68 2.09
CA VAL A 286 1.43 -20.01 2.54
C VAL A 286 0.18 -20.78 2.09
N ILE A 287 0.12 -21.16 0.81
CA ILE A 287 -0.99 -21.93 0.23
C ILE A 287 -1.17 -23.29 0.92
N ASN A 288 -0.07 -23.98 1.21
CA ASN A 288 -0.09 -25.28 1.90
C ASN A 288 -0.63 -25.18 3.34
N HIS A 289 -0.42 -24.04 4.01
CA HIS A 289 -1.03 -23.74 5.31
C HIS A 289 -2.49 -23.27 5.20
N LYS A 290 -3.07 -23.24 4.00
CA LYS A 290 -4.46 -22.83 3.74
C LYS A 290 -4.77 -21.40 4.19
N ILE A 291 -3.75 -20.54 4.14
CA ILE A 291 -3.90 -19.11 4.42
C ILE A 291 -4.26 -18.41 3.10
N PRO A 292 -5.36 -17.64 3.06
CA PRO A 292 -5.69 -16.80 1.92
C PRO A 292 -4.53 -15.90 1.51
N LEU A 293 -4.24 -15.85 0.22
CA LEU A 293 -3.17 -15.07 -0.38
C LEU A 293 -3.75 -14.08 -1.38
N SER A 294 -3.26 -12.85 -1.38
CA SER A 294 -3.52 -11.91 -2.47
C SER A 294 -2.22 -11.31 -2.94
N PHE A 295 -1.94 -11.42 -4.23
CA PHE A 295 -0.88 -10.62 -4.83
C PHE A 295 -1.31 -9.17 -4.84
N MET A 296 -0.44 -8.28 -4.35
CA MET A 296 -0.64 -6.84 -4.39
C MET A 296 0.47 -6.27 -5.26
N THR A 297 0.14 -6.06 -6.53
CA THR A 297 1.06 -5.60 -7.56
C THR A 297 1.02 -4.08 -7.62
N THR A 298 2.10 -3.43 -7.19
CA THR A 298 2.29 -2.00 -7.42
C THR A 298 2.54 -1.83 -8.92
N PHE A 299 1.46 -1.62 -9.67
CA PHE A 299 1.52 -1.71 -11.11
C PHE A 299 2.23 -0.47 -11.66
N CYS A 300 3.45 -0.68 -12.14
CA CYS A 300 4.30 0.35 -12.71
C CYS A 300 4.63 0.01 -14.17
N LEU A 301 5.36 0.91 -14.85
CA LEU A 301 5.77 0.70 -16.26
C LEU A 301 6.45 -0.66 -16.46
N LEU A 302 7.30 -1.05 -15.51
CA LEU A 302 8.11 -2.26 -15.55
C LEU A 302 7.30 -3.55 -15.32
N SER A 303 6.06 -3.44 -14.85
CA SER A 303 5.14 -4.58 -14.74
C SER A 303 4.69 -5.10 -16.11
N ILE A 304 4.52 -4.18 -17.06
CA ILE A 304 3.83 -4.42 -18.35
C ILE A 304 4.39 -5.61 -19.14
N PRO A 305 5.71 -5.74 -19.37
CA PRO A 305 6.21 -6.65 -20.40
C PRO A 305 5.92 -8.13 -20.19
N ARG A 306 5.91 -8.58 -18.92
CA ARG A 306 5.69 -9.98 -18.54
C ARG A 306 4.48 -10.17 -17.65
N PHE A 307 3.57 -9.18 -17.59
CA PHE A 307 2.41 -9.27 -16.71
C PHE A 307 1.48 -10.43 -17.09
N LYS A 308 1.28 -10.70 -18.39
CA LYS A 308 0.51 -11.86 -18.85
C LYS A 308 1.07 -13.20 -18.33
N ASP A 309 2.39 -13.34 -18.25
CA ASP A 309 3.01 -14.54 -17.66
C ASP A 309 2.79 -14.62 -16.16
N PHE A 310 2.81 -13.48 -15.47
CA PHE A 310 2.43 -13.42 -14.07
C PHE A 310 0.96 -13.83 -13.86
N LEU A 311 0.05 -13.44 -14.77
CA LEU A 311 -1.35 -13.88 -14.72
C LEU A 311 -1.50 -15.39 -14.92
N TYR A 312 -0.72 -16.01 -15.82
CA TYR A 312 -0.66 -17.47 -15.93
C TYR A 312 -0.21 -18.14 -14.64
N TYR A 313 0.83 -17.61 -14.00
CA TYR A 313 1.30 -18.08 -12.69
C TYR A 313 0.21 -17.98 -11.62
N VAL A 314 -0.51 -16.85 -11.56
CA VAL A 314 -1.63 -16.67 -10.62
C VAL A 314 -2.74 -17.72 -10.84
N ILE A 315 -3.08 -18.03 -12.10
CA ILE A 315 -4.07 -19.07 -12.41
C ILE A 315 -3.64 -20.44 -11.85
N GLN A 316 -2.37 -20.81 -12.05
CA GLN A 316 -1.85 -22.09 -11.53
C GLN A 316 -1.94 -22.18 -10.00
N LEU A 317 -1.78 -21.06 -9.30
CA LEU A 317 -1.90 -21.02 -7.84
C LEU A 317 -3.35 -21.03 -7.36
N LYS A 318 -4.28 -20.42 -8.11
CA LYS A 318 -5.72 -20.48 -7.84
C LYS A 318 -6.25 -21.92 -7.87
N ASP A 319 -5.66 -22.79 -8.70
CA ASP A 319 -6.03 -24.21 -8.76
C ASP A 319 -5.74 -24.97 -7.45
N ILE A 320 -4.83 -24.46 -6.60
CA ILE A 320 -4.35 -25.16 -5.40
C ILE A 320 -4.57 -24.38 -4.09
N GLY A 321 -5.07 -23.13 -4.15
CA GLY A 321 -5.24 -22.26 -2.99
C GLY A 321 -6.23 -21.11 -3.21
N ASP A 322 -6.58 -20.44 -2.11
CA ASP A 322 -7.36 -19.20 -2.15
C ASP A 322 -6.43 -18.04 -2.51
N VAL A 323 -6.37 -17.71 -3.80
CA VAL A 323 -5.44 -16.73 -4.38
C VAL A 323 -6.21 -15.67 -5.15
N LEU A 324 -5.91 -14.41 -4.84
CA LEU A 324 -6.41 -13.24 -5.56
C LEU A 324 -5.27 -12.37 -6.08
N ILE A 325 -5.57 -11.45 -7.00
CA ILE A 325 -4.64 -10.42 -7.46
C ILE A 325 -5.30 -9.03 -7.44
N ASP A 326 -4.54 -8.05 -6.92
CA ASP A 326 -4.86 -6.64 -6.97
C ASP A 326 -3.77 -5.86 -7.71
N THR A 327 -4.19 -4.89 -8.52
CA THR A 327 -3.32 -4.08 -9.39
C THR A 327 -3.47 -2.58 -9.10
N PRO A 328 -3.17 -2.07 -7.89
CA PRO A 328 -3.13 -0.64 -7.66
C PRO A 328 -2.14 0.05 -8.62
N PHE A 329 -2.62 1.06 -9.35
CA PHE A 329 -1.78 1.84 -10.24
C PHE A 329 -0.84 2.76 -9.44
N MET A 330 0.43 2.81 -9.85
CA MET A 330 1.44 3.62 -9.19
C MET A 330 1.51 5.03 -9.78
N THR A 331 1.34 6.04 -8.93
CA THR A 331 1.48 7.46 -9.33
C THR A 331 2.89 8.00 -9.10
N ASN A 332 3.62 7.48 -8.10
CA ASN A 332 4.96 7.94 -7.75
C ASN A 332 5.96 6.75 -7.65
N PRO A 333 7.20 6.92 -8.12
CA PRO A 333 7.70 8.12 -8.80
C PRO A 333 7.29 8.18 -10.29
N PRO A 334 7.07 9.38 -10.87
CA PRO A 334 6.57 9.54 -12.24
C PRO A 334 7.40 8.85 -13.34
N HIS A 335 8.73 8.84 -13.23
CA HIS A 335 9.62 8.18 -14.20
C HIS A 335 9.47 6.66 -14.25
N LEU A 336 8.86 6.02 -13.25
CA LEU A 336 8.53 4.58 -13.28
C LEU A 336 7.04 4.35 -13.54
N SER A 337 6.24 5.42 -13.68
CA SER A 337 4.80 5.30 -13.88
C SER A 337 4.46 4.79 -15.27
N CYS A 338 3.36 4.05 -15.37
CA CYS A 338 2.76 3.66 -16.65
C CYS A 338 2.50 4.88 -17.56
N LEU A 339 2.37 6.09 -17.01
CA LEU A 339 2.07 7.30 -17.79
C LEU A 339 3.20 7.73 -18.76
N ILE A 340 4.42 7.17 -18.66
CA ILE A 340 5.50 7.43 -19.63
C ILE A 340 5.57 6.42 -20.78
N MET A 341 4.71 5.39 -20.78
CA MET A 341 4.71 4.32 -21.78
C MET A 341 4.50 4.87 -23.21
N ASP A 342 4.98 4.13 -24.20
CA ASP A 342 4.65 4.36 -25.60
C ASP A 342 3.41 3.54 -26.03
N ASP A 343 3.12 3.54 -27.32
CA ASP A 343 1.91 2.88 -27.84
C ASP A 343 2.07 1.36 -27.89
N ASP A 344 3.29 0.84 -28.13
CA ASP A 344 3.58 -0.60 -28.14
C ASP A 344 3.41 -1.22 -26.74
N MET A 345 3.92 -0.54 -25.69
CA MET A 345 3.68 -0.96 -24.31
C MET A 345 2.19 -0.88 -23.93
N ARG A 346 1.47 0.11 -24.48
CA ARG A 346 0.02 0.22 -24.25
C ARG A 346 -0.75 -0.95 -24.86
N GLU A 347 -0.40 -1.38 -26.07
CA GLU A 347 -0.98 -2.58 -26.68
C GLU A 347 -0.69 -3.84 -25.84
N THR A 348 0.51 -3.95 -25.28
CA THR A 348 0.89 -5.06 -24.39
C THR A 348 0.07 -5.07 -23.08
N LEU A 349 -0.19 -3.89 -22.51
CA LEU A 349 -1.05 -3.73 -21.34
C LEU A 349 -2.50 -4.12 -21.66
N GLU A 350 -3.04 -3.67 -22.80
CA GLU A 350 -4.36 -4.04 -23.28
C GLU A 350 -4.48 -5.56 -23.46
N ASP A 351 -3.49 -6.20 -24.09
CA ASP A 351 -3.47 -7.65 -24.29
C ASP A 351 -3.50 -8.43 -22.96
N SER A 352 -2.81 -7.93 -21.93
CA SER A 352 -2.89 -8.48 -20.58
C SER A 352 -4.28 -8.31 -19.96
N TYR A 353 -4.92 -7.15 -20.15
CA TYR A 353 -6.28 -6.89 -19.69
C TYR A 353 -7.30 -7.80 -20.38
N GLN A 354 -7.22 -7.95 -21.70
CA GLN A 354 -8.09 -8.82 -22.48
C GLN A 354 -7.93 -10.29 -22.05
N PHE A 355 -6.69 -10.73 -21.79
CA PHE A 355 -6.46 -12.07 -21.25
C PHE A 355 -7.14 -12.27 -19.89
N MET A 356 -7.01 -11.30 -18.98
CA MET A 356 -7.65 -11.37 -17.67
C MET A 356 -9.18 -11.36 -17.77
N SER A 357 -9.74 -10.52 -18.64
CA SER A 357 -11.19 -10.33 -18.77
C SER A 357 -11.92 -11.51 -19.43
N TYR A 358 -11.26 -12.21 -20.36
CA TYR A 358 -11.82 -13.41 -21.01
C TYR A 358 -11.61 -14.70 -20.22
N ASN A 359 -10.78 -14.67 -19.16
CA ASN A 359 -10.48 -15.85 -18.37
C ASN A 359 -11.33 -15.90 -17.10
N LYS A 360 -12.14 -16.96 -16.99
CA LYS A 360 -13.10 -17.17 -15.89
C LYS A 360 -12.47 -17.39 -14.51
N GLU A 361 -11.16 -17.67 -14.44
CA GLU A 361 -10.44 -17.86 -13.18
C GLU A 361 -10.22 -16.55 -12.42
N PHE A 362 -10.38 -15.40 -13.08
CA PHE A 362 -10.40 -14.09 -12.45
C PHE A 362 -11.83 -13.65 -12.15
N ASN A 363 -12.07 -13.24 -10.92
CA ASN A 363 -13.39 -12.75 -10.54
C ASN A 363 -13.61 -11.31 -11.04
N HIS A 364 -14.87 -10.87 -10.99
CA HIS A 364 -15.25 -9.55 -11.47
C HIS A 364 -14.49 -8.40 -10.79
N ALA A 365 -14.20 -8.51 -9.49
CA ALA A 365 -13.50 -7.47 -8.76
C ALA A 365 -12.03 -7.34 -9.22
N GLU A 366 -11.35 -8.45 -9.48
CA GLU A 366 -9.98 -8.46 -10.00
C GLU A 366 -9.93 -7.80 -11.39
N VAL A 367 -10.85 -8.17 -12.29
CA VAL A 367 -10.95 -7.60 -13.64
C VAL A 367 -11.26 -6.10 -13.61
N VAL A 368 -12.21 -5.65 -12.77
CA VAL A 368 -12.57 -4.23 -12.65
C VAL A 368 -11.42 -3.40 -12.08
N LYS A 369 -10.63 -3.95 -11.15
CA LYS A 369 -9.44 -3.27 -10.63
C LYS A 369 -8.38 -3.09 -11.73
N PHE A 370 -8.19 -4.08 -12.60
CA PHE A 370 -7.25 -3.95 -13.71
C PHE A 370 -7.77 -3.01 -14.82
N GLU A 371 -9.07 -3.07 -15.13
CA GLU A 371 -9.73 -2.13 -16.07
C GLU A 371 -9.56 -0.68 -15.61
N ARG A 372 -9.61 -0.42 -14.30
CA ARG A 372 -9.38 0.92 -13.74
C ARG A 372 -8.00 1.46 -14.08
N LEU A 373 -6.95 0.63 -13.97
CA LEU A 373 -5.59 1.01 -14.36
C LEU A 373 -5.53 1.38 -15.84
N LEU A 374 -6.12 0.55 -16.72
CA LEU A 374 -6.16 0.78 -18.16
C LEU A 374 -6.82 2.13 -18.50
N LYS A 375 -8.03 2.37 -17.95
CA LYS A 375 -8.75 3.64 -18.13
C LYS A 375 -7.98 4.84 -17.57
N TRP A 376 -7.29 4.65 -16.45
CA TRP A 376 -6.49 5.71 -15.85
C TRP A 376 -5.30 6.09 -16.74
N VAL A 377 -4.56 5.11 -17.28
CA VAL A 377 -3.47 5.37 -18.22
C VAL A 377 -4.01 6.15 -19.42
N ASP A 378 -5.09 5.68 -20.05
CA ASP A 378 -5.65 6.28 -21.27
C ASP A 378 -6.06 7.74 -21.09
N ALA A 379 -6.53 8.09 -19.90
CA ALA A 379 -6.96 9.45 -19.58
C ALA A 379 -5.81 10.37 -19.12
N ASN A 380 -4.65 9.83 -18.71
CA ASN A 380 -3.64 10.60 -17.96
C ASN A 380 -2.20 10.49 -18.48
N ARG A 381 -1.94 9.85 -19.64
CA ARG A 381 -0.58 9.76 -20.21
C ARG A 381 0.09 11.13 -20.25
N PHE A 382 1.37 11.16 -19.87
CA PHE A 382 2.15 12.39 -19.97
C PHE A 382 2.40 12.73 -21.43
N THR A 383 2.51 14.02 -21.72
CA THR A 383 2.76 14.55 -23.07
C THR A 383 3.77 15.69 -23.06
N GLY A 384 4.42 15.94 -24.19
CA GLY A 384 5.32 17.09 -24.37
C GLY A 384 6.54 17.04 -23.45
N GLU A 385 6.94 18.20 -22.92
CA GLU A 385 8.14 18.34 -22.09
C GLU A 385 8.09 17.47 -20.82
N ARG A 386 6.92 17.32 -20.20
CA ARG A 386 6.74 16.48 -19.02
C ARG A 386 7.05 15.00 -19.32
N LEU A 387 6.58 14.49 -20.47
CA LEU A 387 6.88 13.13 -20.89
C LEU A 387 8.38 12.94 -21.11
N ASN A 388 9.00 13.86 -21.84
CA ASN A 388 10.43 13.79 -22.17
C ASN A 388 11.29 13.84 -20.90
N SER A 389 10.97 14.73 -19.96
CA SER A 389 11.69 14.84 -18.68
C SER A 389 11.63 13.55 -17.87
N HIS A 390 10.45 12.95 -17.71
CA HIS A 390 10.32 11.70 -16.96
C HIS A 390 10.95 10.49 -17.70
N ARG A 391 10.93 10.46 -19.03
CA ARG A 391 11.63 9.43 -19.82
C ARG A 391 13.15 9.53 -19.70
N LYS A 392 13.71 10.74 -19.73
CA LYS A 392 15.14 10.96 -19.50
C LYS A 392 15.56 10.51 -18.10
N ASP A 393 14.74 10.83 -17.09
CA ASP A 393 14.97 10.36 -15.72
C ASP A 393 14.82 8.84 -15.59
N PHE A 394 13.92 8.21 -16.34
CA PHE A 394 13.81 6.75 -16.40
C PHE A 394 15.13 6.12 -16.86
N LYS A 395 15.70 6.61 -17.98
CA LYS A 395 16.99 6.12 -18.48
C LYS A 395 18.11 6.33 -17.46
N THR A 396 18.19 7.54 -16.88
CA THR A 396 19.17 7.87 -15.84
C THR A 396 19.04 6.97 -14.62
N PHE A 397 17.80 6.67 -14.20
CA PHE A 397 17.52 5.76 -13.11
C PHE A 397 17.99 4.32 -13.44
N VAL A 398 17.70 3.82 -14.63
CA VAL A 398 18.13 2.48 -15.08
C VAL A 398 19.66 2.35 -15.04
N ASP A 399 20.38 3.34 -15.59
CA ASP A 399 21.85 3.35 -15.61
C ASP A 399 22.45 3.33 -14.20
N GLU A 400 21.92 4.16 -13.32
CA GLU A 400 22.36 4.24 -11.93
C GLU A 400 21.94 3.01 -11.12
N HIS A 401 20.77 2.43 -11.41
CA HIS A 401 20.31 1.19 -10.81
C HIS A 401 21.30 0.06 -11.12
N ASP A 402 21.59 -0.18 -12.40
CA ASP A 402 22.53 -1.23 -12.83
C ASP A 402 23.92 -1.02 -12.25
N LYS A 403 24.42 0.22 -12.30
CA LYS A 403 25.72 0.58 -11.72
C LYS A 403 25.80 0.33 -10.22
N ARG A 404 24.81 0.78 -9.45
CA ARG A 404 24.80 0.69 -7.97
C ARG A 404 24.58 -0.74 -7.49
N ARG A 405 23.82 -1.52 -8.26
CA ARG A 405 23.28 -2.81 -7.83
C ARG A 405 23.88 -4.01 -8.54
N GLY A 406 24.74 -3.77 -9.54
CA GLY A 406 25.33 -4.83 -10.35
C GLY A 406 24.30 -5.62 -11.16
N THR A 407 23.17 -4.99 -11.49
CA THR A 407 22.13 -5.57 -12.35
C THR A 407 22.41 -5.27 -13.82
N ASP A 408 21.62 -5.89 -14.70
CA ASP A 408 21.73 -5.72 -16.15
C ASP A 408 20.32 -5.59 -16.74
N TRP A 409 19.99 -4.37 -17.14
CA TRP A 409 18.71 -3.98 -17.73
C TRP A 409 18.43 -4.74 -19.02
N HIS A 410 19.40 -4.82 -19.93
CA HIS A 410 19.20 -5.47 -21.23
C HIS A 410 19.01 -6.98 -21.09
N LYS A 411 19.56 -7.56 -20.02
CA LYS A 411 19.27 -8.95 -19.66
C LYS A 411 17.90 -9.12 -19.01
N ALA A 412 17.48 -8.21 -18.13
CA ALA A 412 16.22 -8.31 -17.41
C ALA A 412 15.00 -7.95 -18.27
N PHE A 413 15.10 -6.92 -19.08
CA PHE A 413 14.06 -6.37 -19.95
C PHE A 413 14.52 -6.28 -21.42
N PRO A 414 14.88 -7.41 -22.05
CA PRO A 414 15.33 -7.39 -23.45
C PRO A 414 14.29 -6.76 -24.38
N GLU A 415 13.00 -6.96 -24.12
CA GLU A 415 11.89 -6.40 -24.87
C GLU A 415 11.72 -4.89 -24.71
N LEU A 416 12.31 -4.27 -23.68
CA LEU A 416 12.30 -2.82 -23.48
C LEU A 416 13.63 -2.14 -23.88
N THR A 417 14.50 -2.84 -24.62
CA THR A 417 15.73 -2.23 -25.15
C THR A 417 15.41 -1.03 -26.05
N TYR A 418 14.40 -1.15 -26.92
CA TYR A 418 13.97 -0.05 -27.78
C TYR A 418 13.42 1.13 -26.94
N PHE A 419 12.70 0.85 -25.85
CA PHE A 419 12.11 1.89 -25.01
C PHE A 419 13.19 2.66 -24.24
N TYR A 420 14.23 1.95 -23.78
CA TYR A 420 15.40 2.58 -23.18
C TYR A 420 16.11 3.54 -24.17
N GLU A 421 16.23 3.16 -25.44
CA GLU A 421 16.77 4.02 -26.50
C GLU A 421 15.84 5.21 -26.82
N LEU A 422 14.52 4.98 -26.81
CA LEU A 422 13.49 6.02 -26.97
C LEU A 422 13.54 7.09 -25.86
N CYS A 423 14.06 6.74 -24.68
CA CYS A 423 14.22 7.65 -23.56
C CYS A 423 15.46 8.56 -23.64
N ASP A 424 16.26 8.48 -24.72
CA ASP A 424 17.48 9.27 -24.93
C ASP A 424 17.24 10.68 -25.53
N VAL A 425 15.98 11.16 -25.52
CA VAL A 425 15.51 12.35 -26.26
C VAL A 425 15.53 13.62 -25.41
#